data_AF-A0A9P6NGV2-F1
#
_entry.id   AF-A0A9P6NGV2-F1
#
_cell.length_a   1.000
_cell.length_b   1.000
_cell.length_c   1.000
_cell.angle_alpha   90.00
_cell.angle_beta   90.00
_cell.angle_gamma   90.00
#
_symmetry.space_group_name_H-M   'P 1'
#
loop_
_entity.id
_entity.type
_entity.pdbx_description
1 polymer ?
#
loop_
_entity_poly.entity_id
_entity_poly.type
_entity_poly.pdbx_seq_one_letter_code
_entity_poly.pdbx_strand_id
1 'polypeptide(L)'
;MGLLTYTATWATVGFGVRIYQLGVMQRNLFENLGGHFLAAGLFGSAGYYFHGLKDRQREMLKIKREEVRQYQEAQKIRDSLREKIVA
;
A
#
# COMPACT_ATOMS: atom_id res chain seq x y z
N MET A 1 6.09 6.56 -0.26
CA MET A 1 7.33 5.78 -0.27
C MET A 1 7.70 5.52 -1.71
N GLY A 2 8.97 5.70 -2.07
CA GLY A 2 9.45 5.35 -3.40
C GLY A 2 9.29 3.86 -3.67
N LEU A 3 9.14 3.50 -4.94
CA LEU A 3 9.00 2.11 -5.38
C LEU A 3 10.13 1.23 -4.83
N LEU A 4 11.38 1.66 -5.02
CA LEU A 4 12.56 0.94 -4.56
C LEU A 4 12.56 0.68 -3.04
N THR A 5 12.20 1.69 -2.24
CA THR A 5 12.13 1.52 -0.78
C THR A 5 11.03 0.52 -0.40
N TYR A 6 9.89 0.58 -1.09
CA TYR A 6 8.76 -0.32 -0.82
C TYR A 6 9.10 -1.77 -1.19
N THR A 7 9.68 -1.99 -2.38
CA THR A 7 10.11 -3.32 -2.83
C THR A 7 11.25 -3.86 -1.97
N ALA A 8 12.23 -3.03 -1.61
CA ALA A 8 13.32 -3.42 -0.71
C ALA A 8 12.78 -3.83 0.66
N THR A 9 11.83 -3.09 1.23
CA THR A 9 11.19 -3.44 2.51
C THR A 9 10.56 -4.82 2.44
N TRP A 10 9.78 -5.09 1.38
CA TRP A 10 9.18 -6.41 1.18
C TRP A 10 10.21 -7.52 0.96
N ALA A 11 11.29 -7.25 0.22
CA ALA A 11 12.39 -8.19 0.06
C ALA A 11 13.07 -8.52 1.40
N THR A 12 13.29 -7.52 2.26
CA THR A 12 13.82 -7.73 3.62
C THR A 12 12.87 -8.58 4.47
N VAL A 13 11.56 -8.41 4.33
CA VAL A 13 10.57 -9.29 4.98
C VAL A 13 10.75 -10.73 4.50
N GLY A 14 10.86 -10.98 3.20
CA GLY A 14 11.09 -12.33 2.67
C GLY A 14 12.39 -12.97 3.16
N PHE A 15 13.45 -12.17 3.24
CA PHE A 15 14.72 -12.60 3.85
C PHE A 15 14.55 -12.97 5.33
N GLY A 16 13.84 -12.14 6.10
CA GLY A 16 13.53 -12.39 7.50
C GLY A 16 12.67 -13.64 7.72
N VAL A 17 11.69 -13.90 6.85
CA VAL A 17 10.88 -15.12 6.88
C VAL A 17 11.76 -16.37 6.71
N ARG A 18 12.74 -16.33 5.81
CA ARG A 18 13.68 -17.44 5.64
C ARG A 18 14.56 -17.66 6.87
N ILE A 19 15.07 -16.59 7.46
CA ILE A 19 15.83 -16.66 8.72
C ILE A 19 14.97 -17.24 9.84
N TYR A 20 13.73 -16.76 9.97
CA TYR A 20 12.80 -17.24 10.98
C TYR A 20 12.51 -18.74 10.80
N GLN A 21 12.26 -19.19 9.57
CA GLN A 21 12.06 -20.61 9.25
C GLN A 21 13.25 -21.46 9.72
N LEU A 22 14.50 -21.02 9.44
CA LEU A 22 15.72 -21.74 9.85
C LEU A 22 15.88 -21.75 11.37
N GLY A 23 15.58 -20.64 12.04
CA GLY A 23 15.60 -20.53 13.50
C GLY A 23 14.62 -21.50 14.17
N VAL A 24 13.40 -21.62 13.63
CA VAL A 24 12.40 -22.59 14.14
C VAL A 24 12.87 -24.04 13.95
N MET A 25 13.56 -24.34 12.85
CA MET A 25 14.14 -25.66 12.60
C MET A 25 15.47 -25.91 13.36
N GLN A 26 15.92 -24.96 14.19
CA GLN A 26 17.21 -25.01 14.87
C GLN A 26 18.40 -25.26 13.93
N ARG A 27 18.28 -24.77 12.68
CA ARG A 27 19.35 -24.82 11.67
C ARG A 27 20.16 -23.54 11.69
N ASN A 28 21.33 -23.55 11.05
CA ASN A 28 22.12 -22.34 10.90
C ASN A 28 21.31 -21.27 10.13
N LEU A 29 21.24 -20.06 10.68
CA LEU A 29 20.41 -18.96 10.17
C LEU A 29 20.78 -18.54 8.74
N PHE A 30 22.02 -18.74 8.33
CA PHE A 30 22.50 -18.41 6.98
C PHE A 30 22.71 -19.65 6.10
N GLU A 31 22.12 -20.78 6.48
CA GLU A 31 22.18 -21.99 5.68
C GLU A 31 21.42 -21.81 4.36
N ASN A 32 22.05 -22.20 3.25
CA ASN A 32 21.52 -22.06 1.90
C ASN A 32 21.17 -20.59 1.56
N LEU A 33 22.19 -19.81 1.22
CA LEU A 33 22.05 -18.42 0.77
C LEU A 33 21.16 -18.30 -0.48
N GLY A 34 21.13 -19.31 -1.36
CA GLY A 34 20.21 -19.34 -2.50
C GLY A 34 18.75 -19.28 -2.08
N GLY A 35 18.38 -20.00 -1.01
CA GLY A 35 17.03 -19.96 -0.44
C GLY A 35 16.65 -18.57 0.11
N HIS A 36 17.63 -17.83 0.64
CA HIS A 36 17.42 -16.45 1.09
C HIS A 36 17.16 -15.50 -0.07
N PHE A 37 17.93 -15.62 -1.16
CA PHE A 37 17.72 -14.84 -2.38
C PHE A 37 16.37 -15.15 -3.03
N LEU A 38 15.96 -16.42 -3.07
CA LEU A 38 14.65 -16.80 -3.58
C LEU A 38 13.51 -16.21 -2.73
N ALA A 39 13.59 -16.32 -1.40
CA ALA A 39 12.57 -15.74 -0.52
C ALA A 39 12.52 -14.22 -0.65
N ALA A 40 13.66 -13.54 -0.63
CA ALA A 40 13.74 -12.09 -0.83
C ALA A 40 13.18 -11.67 -2.21
N GLY A 41 13.48 -12.43 -3.27
CA GLY A 41 12.97 -12.18 -4.62
C GLY A 41 11.46 -12.38 -4.74
N LEU A 42 10.92 -13.45 -4.12
CA LEU A 42 9.48 -13.71 -4.11
C LEU A 42 8.71 -12.60 -3.37
N PHE A 43 9.13 -12.25 -2.16
CA PHE A 43 8.46 -11.19 -1.41
C PHE A 43 8.70 -9.80 -2.03
N GLY A 44 9.90 -9.52 -2.53
CA GLY A 44 10.22 -8.28 -3.22
C GLY A 44 9.37 -8.07 -4.48
N SER A 45 9.18 -9.12 -5.29
CA SER A 45 8.31 -9.09 -6.47
C SER A 45 6.83 -8.95 -6.10
N ALA A 46 6.36 -9.60 -5.04
CA ALA A 46 5.03 -9.36 -4.49
C ALA A 46 4.85 -7.90 -4.02
N GLY A 47 5.87 -7.34 -3.36
CA GLY A 47 5.91 -5.93 -2.98
C GLY A 47 5.82 -4.99 -4.18
N TYR A 48 6.53 -5.29 -5.28
CA TYR A 48 6.44 -4.51 -6.52
C TYR A 48 5.01 -4.51 -7.07
N TYR A 49 4.37 -5.69 -7.12
CA TYR A 49 2.99 -5.82 -7.56
C TYR A 49 2.02 -5.01 -6.68
N PHE A 50 2.13 -5.12 -5.36
CA PHE A 50 1.28 -4.36 -4.43
C PHE A 50 1.48 -2.85 -4.50
N HIS A 51 2.70 -2.39 -4.81
CA HIS A 51 2.96 -0.97 -5.03
C HIS A 51 2.13 -0.42 -6.20
N GLY A 52 2.10 -1.14 -7.32
CA GLY A 52 1.29 -0.76 -8.47
C GLY A 52 -0.22 -0.75 -8.19
N LEU A 53 -0.73 -1.70 -7.39
CA LEU A 53 -2.14 -1.68 -6.97
C LEU A 53 -2.47 -0.45 -6.11
N LYS A 54 -1.57 -0.08 -5.21
CA LYS A 54 -1.74 1.08 -4.34
C LYS A 54 -1.79 2.40 -5.12
N ASP A 55 -0.99 2.52 -6.18
CA ASP A 55 -1.02 3.72 -7.03
C ASP A 55 -2.38 3.88 -7.72
N ARG A 56 -2.95 2.79 -8.26
CA ARG A 56 -4.31 2.78 -8.81
C ARG A 56 -5.37 3.14 -7.77
N GLN A 57 -5.27 2.57 -6.57
CA GLN A 57 -6.19 2.92 -5.48
C GLN A 57 -6.10 4.40 -5.10
N ARG A 58 -4.90 4.97 -5.10
CA ARG A 58 -4.68 6.37 -4.78
C ARG A 58 -5.31 7.31 -5.80
N GLU A 59 -5.25 6.96 -7.07
CA GLU A 59 -5.90 7.70 -8.14
C GLU A 59 -7.43 7.67 -7.98
N MET A 60 -8.02 6.49 -7.79
CA MET A 60 -9.47 6.37 -7.55
C MET A 60 -9.92 7.15 -6.31
N LEU A 61 -9.12 7.15 -5.24
CA LEU A 61 -9.41 7.93 -4.04
C LEU A 61 -9.33 9.44 -4.27
N LYS A 62 -8.46 9.93 -5.18
CA LYS A 62 -8.43 11.35 -5.54
C LYS A 62 -9.70 11.76 -6.24
N ILE A 63 -10.11 10.99 -7.26
CA ILE A 63 -11.37 11.23 -8.00
C ILE A 63 -12.55 11.24 -7.03
N LYS A 64 -12.64 10.25 -6.13
CA LYS A 64 -13.76 10.19 -5.18
C LYS A 64 -13.78 11.36 -4.20
N ARG A 65 -12.60 11.86 -3.78
CA ARG A 65 -12.51 13.03 -2.90
C ARG A 65 -12.96 14.31 -3.61
N GLU A 66 -12.66 14.46 -4.89
CA GLU A 66 -13.13 15.59 -5.70
C GLU A 66 -14.65 15.56 -5.86
N GLU A 67 -15.22 14.40 -6.16
CA GLU A 67 -16.67 14.20 -6.25
C GLU A 67 -17.38 14.57 -4.93
N VAL A 68 -16.86 14.09 -3.79
CA VAL A 68 -17.41 14.42 -2.46
C VAL A 68 -17.35 15.92 -2.18
N ARG A 69 -16.27 16.60 -2.60
CA ARG A 69 -16.15 18.06 -2.43
C ARG A 69 -17.23 18.81 -3.24
N GLN A 70 -17.46 18.41 -4.48
CA GLN A 70 -18.50 19.02 -5.32
C GLN A 70 -19.90 18.85 -4.71
N TYR A 71 -20.21 17.65 -4.18
CA TYR A 71 -21.47 17.44 -3.47
C TYR A 71 -21.60 18.30 -2.21
N GLN A 72 -20.51 18.48 -1.45
CA GLN A 72 -20.53 19.35 -0.27
C GLN A 72 -20.75 20.83 -0.64
N GLU A 73 -20.14 21.31 -1.72
CA GLU A 73 -20.33 22.68 -2.22
C GLU A 73 -21.77 22.89 -2.72
N ALA A 74 -22.31 21.94 -3.49
CA ALA A 74 -23.70 21.99 -3.95
C ALA A 74 -24.70 21.98 -2.79
N GLN A 75 -24.44 21.20 -1.74
CA GLN A 75 -25.27 21.20 -0.53
C GLN A 75 -25.23 22.56 0.18
N LYS A 76 -24.04 23.17 0.35
CA LYS A 76 -23.93 24.51 0.96
C LYS A 76 -24.70 25.57 0.17
N ILE A 77 -24.61 25.54 -1.17
CA ILE A 77 -25.36 26.46 -2.03
C ILE A 77 -26.85 26.25 -1.84
N ARG A 78 -27.34 25.00 -1.88
CA ARG A 78 -28.76 24.67 -1.65
C ARG A 78 -29.23 25.15 -0.28
N ASP A 79 -28.45 24.94 0.76
CA ASP A 79 -28.82 25.30 2.12
C ASP A 79 -28.88 26.84 2.27
N SER A 80 -27.93 27.58 1.68
CA SER A 80 -27.98 29.06 1.65
C SER A 80 -29.15 29.62 0.83
N LEU A 81 -29.56 28.95 -0.25
CA LEU A 81 -30.74 29.32 -1.03
C LEU A 81 -32.02 29.08 -0.24
N ARG A 82 -32.10 27.95 0.49
CA ARG A 82 -33.23 27.64 1.37
C ARG A 82 -33.38 28.68 2.47
N GLU A 83 -32.28 29.11 3.08
CA GLU A 83 -32.29 30.17 4.10
C GLU A 83 -32.84 31.49 3.54
N LYS A 84 -32.44 31.89 2.34
CA LYS A 84 -32.94 33.10 1.67
C LYS A 84 -34.42 33.06 1.24
N ILE A 85 -34.99 31.88 1.05
CA ILE A 85 -36.41 31.73 0.68
C ILE A 85 -37.31 31.73 1.93
N VAL A 86 -36.77 31.29 3.07
CA VAL A 86 -37.51 31.19 4.35
C VAL A 86 -37.40 32.47 5.19
N ALA A 87 -36.36 33.28 4.98
CA ALA A 87 -36.20 34.62 5.55
C ALA A 87 -37.04 35.67 4.80
#